data_AF-A0A9P1BW56-F1
#
_entry.id   AF-A0A9P1BW56-F1
#
_cell.length_a   1.000
_cell.length_b   1.000
_cell.length_c   1.000
_cell.angle_alpha   90.00
_cell.angle_beta   90.00
_cell.angle_gamma   90.00
#
_symmetry.space_group_name_H-M   'P 1'
#
loop_
_entity.id
_entity.type
_entity.pdbx_description
1 polymer ?
#
loop_
_entity_poly.entity_id
_entity_poly.type
_entity_poly.pdbx_seq_one_letter_code
_entity_poly.pdbx_strand_id
1 'polypeptide(L)'
;MKHCDLHDIPIIEFSRRVSVASLTSDTSGSSTSTWSDEEEQALPVMCGFGGEELKRFHWVPPKGWDEHAQNLGISARNTLHWDGRAPLPIAPIGGKSWLLPCSDKLSLRIAKLQEKLKSCGWKIITSPVHIIESLGNKANLPGFADRIGMVDFLPMHFAAPESAVYPCVLKPCQGEFGKNSYICNSKDEVYKYAPEFSPKKWVLQELVPGNVEFSVSLLVSYGSIMDMVGMRYTYDRAVYIWPNVVEVHRELCLVPLRHVNIMAGSSMKEIMREFCSKAFKVPIVARYSKVLLHNNHPVPRPEK
;
A
#
# COMPACT_ATOMS: atom_id res chain seq x y z
N MET A 1 -29.74 -23.67 10.55
CA MET A 1 -28.90 -22.49 10.28
C MET A 1 -29.81 -21.38 9.79
N LYS A 2 -29.92 -20.26 10.52
CA LYS A 2 -30.74 -19.12 10.11
C LYS A 2 -29.97 -18.30 9.08
N HIS A 3 -30.56 -18.10 7.90
CA HIS A 3 -30.09 -17.11 6.93
C HIS A 3 -30.18 -15.73 7.58
N CYS A 4 -29.06 -15.02 7.67
CA CYS A 4 -29.07 -13.59 8.01
C CYS A 4 -29.30 -12.81 6.71
N ASP A 5 -30.41 -12.06 6.67
CA ASP A 5 -30.72 -11.12 5.60
C ASP A 5 -29.67 -9.99 5.54
N LEU A 6 -29.24 -9.67 4.31
CA LEU A 6 -28.01 -8.95 3.97
C LEU A 6 -28.25 -7.55 3.38
N HIS A 7 -29.35 -6.89 3.71
CA HIS A 7 -29.78 -5.67 3.00
C HIS A 7 -29.20 -4.33 3.49
N ASP A 8 -28.48 -4.25 4.62
CA ASP A 8 -28.09 -2.94 5.19
C ASP A 8 -26.58 -2.74 5.36
N ILE A 9 -25.82 -2.76 4.26
CA ILE A 9 -24.51 -2.09 4.21
C ILE A 9 -24.66 -0.87 3.32
N PRO A 10 -24.69 0.37 3.86
CA PRO A 10 -24.65 1.55 3.02
C PRO A 10 -23.37 1.50 2.19
N ILE A 11 -23.53 1.38 0.87
CA ILE A 11 -22.47 1.67 -0.08
C ILE A 11 -22.20 3.16 0.12
N ILE A 12 -21.06 3.48 0.72
CA ILE A 12 -20.57 4.86 0.75
C ILE A 12 -20.21 5.18 -0.70
N GLU A 13 -21.11 5.86 -1.42
CA GLU A 13 -20.80 6.46 -2.71
C GLU A 13 -19.73 7.53 -2.47
N PHE A 14 -18.47 7.17 -2.73
CA PHE A 14 -17.43 8.14 -2.99
C PHE A 14 -17.72 8.74 -4.36
N SER A 15 -18.58 9.76 -4.41
CA SER A 15 -18.75 10.59 -5.60
C SER A 15 -17.46 11.36 -5.84
N ARG A 16 -16.53 10.74 -6.59
CA ARG A 16 -15.37 11.44 -7.13
C ARG A 16 -15.81 12.26 -8.34
N ARG A 17 -16.20 13.51 -8.11
CA ARG A 17 -16.03 14.55 -9.13
C ARG A 17 -14.53 14.86 -9.25
N VAL A 18 -13.80 14.01 -9.97
CA VAL A 18 -12.54 14.46 -10.58
C VAL A 18 -12.95 15.07 -11.92
N SER A 19 -13.33 16.35 -11.89
CA SER A 19 -13.42 17.14 -13.12
C SER A 19 -11.99 17.30 -13.63
N VAL A 20 -11.61 16.48 -14.60
CA VAL A 20 -10.39 16.70 -15.38
C VAL A 20 -10.69 17.92 -16.26
N ALA A 21 -10.33 19.11 -15.78
CA ALA A 21 -10.35 20.30 -16.61
C ALA A 21 -9.37 20.10 -17.76
N SER A 22 -9.91 20.08 -18.98
CA SER A 22 -9.14 20.07 -20.22
C SER A 22 -8.36 21.38 -20.33
N LEU A 23 -7.04 21.32 -20.17
CA LEU A 23 -6.15 22.44 -20.47
C LEU A 23 -5.97 22.52 -21.99
N THR A 24 -6.79 23.32 -22.65
CA THR A 24 -6.47 23.85 -23.98
C THR A 24 -5.66 25.13 -23.80
N SER A 25 -4.42 25.10 -24.27
CA SER A 25 -3.55 26.26 -24.38
C SER A 25 -4.06 27.17 -25.50
N ASP A 26 -4.44 28.40 -25.17
CA ASP A 26 -4.47 29.49 -26.14
C ASP A 26 -3.97 30.79 -25.51
N THR A 27 -3.37 31.59 -26.38
CA THR A 27 -2.41 32.64 -26.08
C THR A 27 -3.10 34.01 -26.17
N SER A 28 -2.64 34.96 -25.35
CA SER A 28 -2.79 36.42 -25.47
C SER A 28 -4.16 37.07 -25.21
N GLY A 29 -4.16 38.07 -24.32
CA GLY A 29 -5.27 38.99 -24.12
C GLY A 29 -5.20 39.74 -22.80
N SER A 30 -4.60 40.94 -22.83
CA SER A 30 -4.62 41.91 -21.72
C SER A 30 -6.00 42.58 -21.64
N SER A 31 -6.65 42.51 -20.48
CA SER A 31 -7.74 43.42 -20.12
C SER A 31 -8.03 43.37 -18.62
N THR A 32 -7.81 44.51 -17.97
CA THR A 32 -8.22 44.84 -16.60
C THR A 32 -9.74 44.87 -16.49
N SER A 33 -10.32 44.02 -15.63
CA SER A 33 -11.69 44.18 -15.15
C SER A 33 -11.75 43.98 -13.65
N THR A 34 -12.28 44.98 -12.97
CA THR A 34 -12.60 45.07 -11.55
C THR A 34 -13.68 44.05 -11.20
N TRP A 35 -13.38 43.13 -10.28
CA TRP A 35 -14.37 42.21 -9.68
C TRP A 35 -14.61 42.65 -8.25
N SER A 36 -15.88 42.90 -7.94
CA SER A 36 -16.41 43.23 -6.63
C SER A 36 -16.39 42.03 -5.71
N ASP A 37 -15.83 42.23 -4.53
CA ASP A 37 -15.87 41.30 -3.39
C ASP A 37 -17.32 41.14 -2.91
N GLU A 38 -18.00 40.08 -3.33
CA GLU A 38 -19.14 39.53 -2.60
C GLU A 38 -18.63 38.33 -1.79
N GLU A 39 -18.23 38.64 -0.56
CA GLU A 39 -17.78 37.69 0.45
C GLU A 39 -18.97 36.83 0.90
N GLU A 40 -19.08 35.65 0.30
CA GLU A 40 -20.02 34.60 0.65
C GLU A 40 -19.76 34.14 2.10
N GLN A 41 -20.57 34.61 3.05
CA GLN A 41 -20.54 34.17 4.44
C GLN A 41 -20.91 32.68 4.51
N ALA A 42 -19.90 31.83 4.49
CA ALA A 42 -20.02 30.43 4.84
C ALA A 42 -20.48 30.31 6.29
N LEU A 43 -21.77 29.99 6.48
CA LEU A 43 -22.31 29.65 7.79
C LEU A 43 -21.52 28.45 8.35
N PRO A 44 -21.07 28.49 9.62
CA PRO A 44 -20.40 27.36 10.22
C PRO A 44 -21.37 26.18 10.28
N VAL A 45 -20.96 25.05 9.70
CA VAL A 45 -21.63 23.76 9.88
C VAL A 45 -21.56 23.42 11.37
N MET A 46 -22.64 23.74 12.08
CA MET A 46 -22.85 23.39 13.48
C MET A 46 -23.04 21.87 13.56
N CYS A 47 -21.95 21.14 13.79
CA CYS A 47 -22.01 19.74 14.20
C CYS A 47 -22.69 19.66 15.57
N GLY A 48 -23.89 19.08 15.61
CA GLY A 48 -24.68 18.90 16.83
C GLY A 48 -23.91 18.09 17.88
N PHE A 49 -23.72 18.69 19.05
CA PHE A 49 -23.26 18.02 20.26
C PHE A 49 -24.45 17.31 20.91
N GLY A 50 -24.48 15.97 20.91
CA GLY A 50 -25.59 15.26 21.56
C GLY A 50 -25.58 13.72 21.55
N GLY A 51 -24.50 13.06 21.15
CA GLY A 51 -24.34 11.62 21.30
C GLY A 51 -22.85 11.29 21.34
N GLU A 52 -22.43 10.37 22.21
CA GLU A 52 -21.06 9.85 22.16
C GLU A 52 -20.83 9.26 20.77
N GLU A 53 -20.05 9.96 19.96
CA GLU A 53 -19.71 9.54 18.61
C GLU A 53 -18.94 8.22 18.71
N LEU A 54 -19.62 7.11 18.43
CA LEU A 54 -19.06 5.77 18.51
C LEU A 54 -17.89 5.66 17.54
N LYS A 55 -16.67 5.69 18.10
CA LYS A 55 -15.43 5.57 17.35
C LYS A 55 -15.37 4.24 16.62
N ARG A 56 -15.48 4.32 15.30
CA ARG A 56 -15.56 3.15 14.44
C ARG A 56 -14.20 2.50 14.17
N PHE A 57 -13.10 3.24 14.16
CA PHE A 57 -11.78 2.74 13.78
C PHE A 57 -10.74 3.05 14.84
N HIS A 58 -9.87 2.07 15.14
CA HIS A 58 -8.76 2.19 16.08
C HIS A 58 -7.45 1.76 15.42
N TRP A 59 -6.44 2.62 15.46
CA TRP A 59 -5.11 2.36 14.92
C TRP A 59 -4.17 1.75 15.95
N VAL A 60 -3.37 0.78 15.51
CA VAL A 60 -2.36 0.13 16.36
C VAL A 60 -1.05 -0.16 15.61
N PRO A 61 0.14 0.18 16.15
CA PRO A 61 0.31 1.04 17.32
C PRO A 61 -0.05 2.48 16.92
N PRO A 62 0.01 3.46 17.84
CA PRO A 62 -0.17 4.84 17.46
C PRO A 62 0.92 5.21 16.45
N LYS A 63 0.51 5.57 15.24
CA LYS A 63 1.36 6.23 14.25
C LYS A 63 1.09 7.74 14.37
N GLY A 64 2.09 8.55 14.06
CA GLY A 64 2.00 10.01 14.17
C GLY A 64 0.67 10.55 13.62
N TRP A 65 0.09 11.51 14.34
CA TRP A 65 -1.20 12.10 14.00
C TRP A 65 -0.99 13.16 12.92
N ASP A 66 -0.84 12.70 11.67
CA ASP A 66 -0.70 13.57 10.51
C ASP A 66 -2.06 14.03 9.97
N GLU A 67 -2.04 14.99 9.04
CA GLU A 67 -3.22 15.54 8.38
C GLU A 67 -4.09 14.44 7.73
N HIS A 68 -3.49 13.34 7.29
CA HIS A 68 -4.23 12.21 6.73
C HIS A 68 -5.09 11.48 7.77
N ALA A 69 -4.59 11.30 9.00
CA ALA A 69 -5.38 10.75 10.09
C ALA A 69 -6.59 11.64 10.43
N GLN A 70 -6.38 12.96 10.43
CA GLN A 70 -7.43 13.95 10.68
C GLN A 70 -8.54 13.89 9.64
N ASN A 71 -8.17 13.86 8.35
CA ASN A 71 -9.11 13.78 7.24
C ASN A 71 -9.94 12.49 7.21
N LEU A 72 -9.49 11.43 7.89
CA LEU A 72 -10.25 10.19 8.07
C LEU A 72 -11.18 10.21 9.31
N GLY A 73 -11.27 11.33 10.02
CA GLY A 73 -12.00 11.43 11.30
C GLY A 73 -11.34 10.60 12.41
N ILE A 74 -10.06 10.24 12.25
CA ILE A 74 -9.32 9.45 13.24
C ILE A 74 -8.64 10.41 14.19
N SER A 75 -9.28 10.65 15.33
CA SER A 75 -8.68 11.47 16.39
C SER A 75 -7.49 10.76 17.04
N ALA A 76 -6.56 11.49 17.65
CA ALA A 76 -5.47 10.90 18.44
C ALA A 76 -5.99 9.92 19.52
N ARG A 77 -7.20 10.17 20.01
CA ARG A 77 -7.93 9.32 20.97
C ARG A 77 -8.46 8.01 20.35
N ASN A 78 -8.23 7.76 19.06
CA ASN A 78 -8.58 6.54 18.33
C ASN A 78 -7.33 5.70 18.03
N THR A 79 -6.28 5.88 18.82
CA THR A 79 -5.06 5.07 18.75
C THR A 79 -4.97 4.18 19.98
N LEU A 80 -4.34 3.02 19.83
CA LEU A 80 -4.17 2.04 20.88
C LEU A 80 -2.70 1.67 20.99
N HIS A 81 -2.14 1.82 22.19
CA HIS A 81 -0.81 1.29 22.50
C HIS A 81 -0.89 -0.22 22.74
N TRP A 82 -0.71 -1.00 21.68
CA TRP A 82 -0.61 -2.45 21.75
C TRP A 82 0.44 -2.95 20.75
N ASP A 83 1.29 -3.87 21.18
CA ASP A 83 2.45 -4.34 20.41
C ASP A 83 2.29 -5.77 19.89
N GLY A 84 1.08 -6.33 20.02
CA GLY A 84 0.76 -7.70 19.63
C GLY A 84 0.94 -8.74 20.74
N ARG A 85 1.36 -8.36 21.96
CA ARG A 85 1.52 -9.27 23.11
C ARG A 85 0.32 -9.24 24.06
N ALA A 86 0.30 -10.16 25.02
CA ALA A 86 -0.71 -10.16 26.07
C ALA A 86 -0.51 -8.99 27.06
N PRO A 87 -1.58 -8.46 27.69
CA PRO A 87 -2.98 -8.84 27.49
C PRO A 87 -3.53 -8.38 26.13
N LEU A 88 -4.55 -9.09 25.62
CA LEU A 88 -5.24 -8.67 24.41
C LEU A 88 -6.12 -7.45 24.72
N PRO A 89 -6.16 -6.43 23.86
CA PRO A 89 -7.02 -5.28 24.07
C PRO A 89 -8.48 -5.67 23.97
N ILE A 90 -9.32 -5.12 24.85
CA ILE A 90 -10.78 -5.28 24.80
C ILE A 90 -11.33 -4.18 23.89
N ALA A 91 -12.27 -4.53 23.01
CA ALA A 91 -12.93 -3.53 22.16
C ALA A 91 -13.80 -2.60 23.01
N PRO A 92 -13.96 -1.32 22.60
CA PRO A 92 -14.91 -0.43 23.24
C PRO A 92 -16.32 -1.03 23.32
N ILE A 93 -17.07 -0.63 24.36
CA ILE A 93 -18.44 -1.07 24.59
C ILE A 93 -19.28 -0.80 23.33
N GLY A 94 -20.08 -1.80 22.94
CA GLY A 94 -20.90 -1.75 21.72
C GLY A 94 -20.36 -2.56 20.54
N GLY A 95 -19.14 -3.12 20.61
CA GLY A 95 -18.66 -4.20 19.72
C GLY A 95 -18.62 -3.87 18.22
N LYS A 96 -18.60 -2.59 17.86
CA LYS A 96 -18.65 -2.13 16.45
C LYS A 96 -17.34 -1.55 15.94
N SER A 97 -16.30 -1.52 16.78
CA SER A 97 -15.01 -0.91 16.47
C SER A 97 -14.09 -1.85 15.69
N TRP A 98 -13.40 -1.29 14.70
CA TRP A 98 -12.41 -1.96 13.87
C TRP A 98 -11.01 -1.73 14.41
N LEU A 99 -10.20 -2.79 14.49
CA LEU A 99 -8.77 -2.69 14.81
C LEU A 99 -7.96 -2.72 13.53
N LEU A 100 -7.21 -1.65 13.26
CA LEU A 100 -6.44 -1.47 12.03
C LEU A 100 -4.93 -1.42 12.34
N PRO A 101 -4.12 -2.29 11.72
CA PRO A 101 -2.67 -2.24 11.88
C PRO A 101 -2.07 -1.04 11.14
N CYS A 102 -1.07 -0.42 11.75
CA CYS A 102 -0.27 0.66 11.15
C CYS A 102 1.15 0.22 10.77
N SER A 103 1.47 -1.08 10.90
CA SER A 103 2.74 -1.69 10.49
C SER A 103 2.53 -3.15 10.07
N ASP A 104 3.40 -3.66 9.19
CA ASP A 104 3.33 -5.03 8.69
C ASP A 104 3.50 -6.07 9.82
N LYS A 105 4.38 -5.76 10.79
CA LYS A 105 4.58 -6.59 11.98
C LYS A 105 3.28 -6.77 12.75
N LEU A 106 2.50 -5.71 12.94
CA LEU A 106 1.22 -5.83 13.63
C LEU A 106 0.12 -6.42 12.75
N SER A 107 0.12 -6.16 11.45
CA SER A 107 -0.77 -6.86 10.52
C SER A 107 -0.64 -8.37 10.68
N LEU A 108 0.59 -8.89 10.75
CA LEU A 108 0.86 -10.30 10.98
C LEU A 108 0.40 -10.78 12.37
N ARG A 109 0.62 -9.99 13.43
CA ARG A 109 0.19 -10.34 14.78
C ARG A 109 -1.34 -10.39 14.91
N ILE A 110 -2.02 -9.40 14.34
CA ILE A 110 -3.49 -9.35 14.28
C ILE A 110 -4.02 -10.58 13.53
N ALA A 111 -3.44 -10.92 12.37
CA ALA A 111 -3.84 -12.11 11.62
C ALA A 111 -3.69 -13.40 12.44
N LYS A 112 -2.58 -13.56 13.17
CA LYS A 112 -2.35 -14.73 14.04
C LYS A 112 -3.29 -14.78 15.25
N LEU A 113 -3.75 -13.63 15.73
CA LEU A 113 -4.60 -13.51 16.92
C LEU A 113 -6.07 -13.22 16.59
N GLN A 114 -6.46 -13.29 15.31
CA GLN A 114 -7.74 -12.77 14.82
C GLN A 114 -8.95 -13.30 15.59
N GLU A 115 -9.00 -14.59 15.90
CA GLU A 115 -10.16 -15.20 16.58
C GLU A 115 -10.23 -14.78 18.04
N LYS A 116 -9.07 -14.63 18.70
CA LYS A 116 -9.03 -14.13 20.08
C LYS A 116 -9.43 -12.66 20.13
N LEU A 117 -8.95 -11.83 19.20
CA LEU A 117 -9.33 -10.41 19.13
C LEU A 117 -10.83 -10.23 18.83
N LYS A 118 -11.39 -11.05 17.94
CA LYS A 118 -12.85 -11.09 17.70
C LYS A 118 -13.62 -11.46 18.96
N SER A 119 -13.14 -12.43 19.75
CA SER A 119 -13.74 -12.78 21.05
C SER A 119 -13.68 -11.64 22.08
N CYS A 120 -12.73 -10.71 21.93
CA CYS A 120 -12.64 -9.47 22.70
C CYS A 120 -13.53 -8.34 22.14
N GLY A 121 -14.40 -8.62 21.17
CA GLY A 121 -15.37 -7.68 20.60
C GLY A 121 -14.86 -6.86 19.41
N TRP A 122 -13.65 -7.11 18.90
CA TRP A 122 -13.11 -6.35 17.78
C TRP A 122 -13.62 -6.84 16.43
N LYS A 123 -13.84 -5.90 15.52
CA LYS A 123 -13.89 -6.20 14.08
C LYS A 123 -12.47 -6.14 13.51
N ILE A 124 -12.08 -7.17 12.77
CA ILE A 124 -10.73 -7.32 12.24
C ILE A 124 -10.77 -7.38 10.72
N ILE A 125 -9.94 -6.57 10.05
CA ILE A 125 -9.66 -6.65 8.62
C ILE A 125 -8.20 -7.02 8.50
N THR A 126 -7.94 -8.23 8.04
CA THR A 126 -6.58 -8.71 7.86
C THR A 126 -6.56 -9.81 6.83
N SER A 127 -5.38 -10.03 6.27
CA SER A 127 -5.12 -11.04 5.26
C SER A 127 -4.80 -12.39 5.91
N PRO A 128 -4.91 -13.51 5.18
CA PRO A 128 -4.43 -14.79 5.68
C PRO A 128 -2.95 -14.71 6.09
N VAL A 129 -2.61 -15.36 7.20
CA VAL A 129 -1.27 -15.30 7.82
C VAL A 129 -0.16 -15.60 6.80
N HIS A 130 -0.31 -16.67 6.03
CA HIS A 130 0.71 -17.10 5.07
C HIS A 130 0.90 -16.11 3.91
N ILE A 131 -0.13 -15.33 3.54
CA ILE A 131 -0.01 -14.27 2.54
C ILE A 131 0.81 -13.11 3.10
N ILE A 132 0.51 -12.67 4.33
CA ILE A 132 1.28 -11.61 4.99
C ILE A 132 2.74 -12.03 5.15
N GLU A 133 3.00 -13.28 5.54
CA GLU A 133 4.37 -13.81 5.67
C GLU A 133 5.09 -13.93 4.32
N SER A 134 4.39 -14.28 3.25
CA SER A 134 4.94 -14.36 1.90
C SER A 134 5.30 -12.99 1.34
N LEU A 135 4.45 -11.98 1.57
CA LEU A 135 4.65 -10.62 1.07
C LEU A 135 5.58 -9.78 1.96
N GLY A 136 5.57 -10.00 3.27
CA GLY A 136 6.40 -9.25 4.23
C GLY A 136 7.88 -9.65 4.23
N ASN A 137 8.25 -10.73 3.54
CA ASN A 137 9.63 -11.15 3.35
C ASN A 137 9.98 -11.12 1.85
N LYS A 138 10.87 -10.19 1.47
CA LYS A 138 11.27 -9.98 0.08
C LYS A 138 11.91 -11.22 -0.57
N ALA A 139 12.54 -12.11 0.20
CA ALA A 139 13.09 -13.37 -0.34
C ALA A 139 12.01 -14.39 -0.72
N ASN A 140 10.82 -14.32 -0.10
CA ASN A 140 9.71 -15.21 -0.41
C ASN A 140 8.89 -14.73 -1.61
N LEU A 141 9.01 -13.44 -1.97
CA LEU A 141 8.20 -12.79 -2.99
C LEU A 141 8.32 -13.45 -4.38
N PRO A 142 9.51 -13.82 -4.91
CA PRO A 142 9.61 -14.46 -6.21
C PRO A 142 8.85 -15.79 -6.27
N GLY A 143 9.01 -16.64 -5.26
CA GLY A 143 8.31 -17.93 -5.19
C GLY A 143 6.81 -17.75 -5.00
N PHE A 144 6.36 -16.73 -4.27
CA PHE A 144 4.94 -16.39 -4.18
C PHE A 144 4.39 -15.90 -5.52
N ALA A 145 5.09 -14.98 -6.18
CA ALA A 145 4.70 -14.42 -7.47
C ALA A 145 4.68 -15.47 -8.58
N ASP A 146 5.62 -16.41 -8.58
CA ASP A 146 5.68 -17.52 -9.53
C ASP A 146 4.43 -18.41 -9.42
N ARG A 147 4.06 -18.81 -8.19
CA ARG A 147 2.83 -19.60 -7.93
C ARG A 147 1.55 -18.95 -8.46
N ILE A 148 1.54 -17.63 -8.60
CA ILE A 148 0.37 -16.86 -9.01
C ILE A 148 0.55 -16.27 -10.42
N GLY A 149 1.55 -16.72 -11.18
CA GLY A 149 1.79 -16.27 -12.56
C GLY A 149 2.13 -14.78 -12.68
N MET A 150 2.78 -14.19 -11.67
CA MET A 150 3.17 -12.78 -11.62
C MET A 150 4.69 -12.54 -11.61
N VAL A 151 5.51 -13.59 -11.66
CA VAL A 151 6.98 -13.48 -11.58
C VAL A 151 7.58 -12.64 -12.71
N ASP A 152 6.95 -12.63 -13.89
CA ASP A 152 7.39 -11.82 -15.03
C ASP A 152 7.18 -10.31 -14.84
N PHE A 153 6.36 -9.93 -13.87
CA PHE A 153 6.14 -8.54 -13.50
C PHE A 153 7.04 -8.08 -12.36
N LEU A 154 7.91 -8.93 -11.84
CA LEU A 154 8.91 -8.57 -10.85
C LEU A 154 10.28 -8.36 -11.51
N PRO A 155 11.12 -7.47 -10.94
CA PRO A 155 12.53 -7.43 -11.33
C PRO A 155 13.20 -8.77 -11.06
N MET A 156 14.19 -9.13 -11.88
CA MET A 156 14.90 -10.40 -11.75
C MET A 156 15.56 -10.52 -10.37
N HIS A 157 15.51 -11.71 -9.77
CA HIS A 157 16.19 -12.01 -8.50
C HIS A 157 17.37 -12.95 -8.76
N PHE A 158 18.48 -12.68 -8.09
CA PHE A 158 19.71 -13.47 -8.21
C PHE A 158 19.92 -14.30 -6.95
N ALA A 159 20.21 -15.60 -7.13
CA ALA A 159 20.39 -16.52 -6.01
C ALA A 159 21.72 -16.33 -5.28
N ALA A 160 22.75 -15.86 -6.01
CA ALA A 160 24.09 -15.63 -5.50
C ALA A 160 24.74 -14.42 -6.18
N PRO A 161 25.67 -13.72 -5.51
CA PRO A 161 26.41 -12.59 -6.09
C PRO A 161 27.14 -12.92 -7.40
N GLU A 162 27.61 -14.16 -7.56
CA GLU A 162 28.31 -14.65 -8.76
C GLU A 162 27.39 -14.74 -9.99
N SER A 163 26.09 -14.94 -9.76
CA SER A 163 25.08 -15.08 -10.82
C SER A 163 24.39 -13.78 -11.19
N ALA A 164 24.74 -12.67 -10.52
CA ALA A 164 24.04 -11.40 -10.67
C ALA A 164 24.53 -10.61 -11.88
N VAL A 165 23.61 -9.89 -12.51
CA VAL A 165 23.91 -8.87 -13.52
C VAL A 165 24.05 -7.53 -12.82
N TYR A 166 25.18 -6.85 -13.02
CA TYR A 166 25.51 -5.57 -12.38
C TYR A 166 25.30 -4.39 -13.35
N PRO A 167 24.87 -3.21 -12.86
CA PRO A 167 24.56 -2.91 -11.46
C PRO A 167 23.26 -3.59 -10.98
N CYS A 168 23.21 -3.94 -9.69
CA CYS A 168 22.06 -4.57 -9.05
C CYS A 168 21.75 -3.90 -7.70
N VAL A 169 20.60 -4.26 -7.11
CA VAL A 169 20.16 -3.80 -5.79
C VAL A 169 20.32 -4.92 -4.78
N LEU A 170 21.10 -4.65 -3.73
CA LEU A 170 21.17 -5.46 -2.52
C LEU A 170 20.24 -4.86 -1.47
N LYS A 171 19.36 -5.67 -0.87
CA LYS A 171 18.43 -5.22 0.19
C LYS A 171 18.21 -6.31 1.23
N PRO A 172 17.90 -5.98 2.49
CA PRO A 172 17.56 -6.98 3.48
C PRO A 172 16.22 -7.63 3.14
N CYS A 173 16.08 -8.93 3.46
CA CYS A 173 14.85 -9.70 3.27
C CYS A 173 13.65 -9.04 3.98
N GLN A 174 13.90 -8.49 5.18
CA GLN A 174 12.92 -7.80 6.02
C GLN A 174 13.36 -6.36 6.28
N GLY A 175 12.40 -5.47 6.47
CA GLY A 175 12.66 -4.05 6.74
C GLY A 175 11.83 -3.13 5.85
N GLU A 176 11.72 -1.89 6.31
CA GLU A 176 10.91 -0.83 5.71
C GLU A 176 11.80 0.34 5.29
N PHE A 177 11.28 1.17 4.38
CA PHE A 177 11.89 2.44 3.99
C PHE A 177 13.35 2.33 3.54
N GLY A 178 13.67 1.38 2.65
CA GLY A 178 14.98 1.29 1.98
C GLY A 178 16.22 1.16 2.89
N LYS A 179 16.07 1.05 4.21
CA LYS A 179 17.19 1.00 5.15
C LYS A 179 18.10 -0.18 4.82
N ASN A 180 19.40 0.08 4.80
CA ASN A 180 20.44 -0.89 4.43
C ASN A 180 20.25 -1.49 3.02
N SER A 181 19.71 -0.71 2.08
CA SER A 181 19.68 -1.08 0.67
C SER A 181 20.79 -0.36 -0.08
N TYR A 182 21.41 -1.04 -1.05
CA TYR A 182 22.59 -0.56 -1.76
C TYR A 182 22.47 -0.85 -3.25
N ILE A 183 22.95 0.06 -4.08
CA ILE A 183 23.23 -0.22 -5.48
C ILE A 183 24.65 -0.77 -5.50
N CYS A 184 24.82 -1.99 -5.98
CA CYS A 184 26.11 -2.65 -6.11
C CYS A 184 26.48 -2.70 -7.59
N ASN A 185 27.68 -2.24 -7.93
CA ASN A 185 28.25 -2.25 -9.28
C ASN A 185 29.11 -3.49 -9.53
N SER A 186 29.42 -4.26 -8.49
CA SER A 186 30.21 -5.48 -8.59
C SER A 186 29.88 -6.46 -7.46
N LYS A 187 30.35 -7.69 -7.62
CA LYS A 187 30.29 -8.75 -6.59
C LYS A 187 30.99 -8.33 -5.30
N ASP A 188 32.11 -7.63 -5.40
CA ASP A 188 32.90 -7.22 -4.24
C ASP A 188 32.15 -6.17 -3.41
N GLU A 189 31.38 -5.28 -4.06
CA GLU A 189 30.50 -4.35 -3.34
C GLU A 189 29.38 -5.09 -2.61
N VAL A 190 28.85 -6.18 -3.15
CA VAL A 190 27.87 -7.01 -2.43
C VAL A 190 28.50 -7.58 -1.15
N TYR A 191 29.68 -8.17 -1.24
CA TYR A 191 30.37 -8.73 -0.06
C TYR A 191 30.86 -7.66 0.92
N LYS A 192 31.13 -6.43 0.46
CA LYS A 192 31.43 -5.30 1.34
C LYS A 192 30.26 -4.98 2.28
N TYR A 193 29.02 -5.02 1.78
CA TYR A 193 27.82 -4.70 2.57
C TYR A 193 27.19 -5.93 3.23
N ALA A 194 27.40 -7.12 2.66
CA ALA A 194 26.94 -8.40 3.18
C ALA A 194 28.07 -9.46 3.12
N PRO A 195 29.08 -9.38 4.02
CA PRO A 195 30.22 -10.31 4.01
C PRO A 195 29.80 -11.79 4.10
N GLU A 196 28.77 -12.05 4.89
CA GLU A 196 28.11 -13.36 5.00
C GLU A 196 26.82 -13.38 4.18
N PHE A 197 26.91 -13.12 2.88
CA PHE A 197 25.74 -13.13 2.02
C PHE A 197 24.94 -14.42 2.21
N SER A 198 23.65 -14.27 2.47
CA SER A 198 22.73 -15.38 2.66
C SER A 198 21.38 -14.99 2.09
N PRO A 199 20.76 -15.83 1.23
CA PRO A 199 19.45 -15.53 0.63
C PRO A 199 18.32 -15.51 1.68
N LYS A 200 18.61 -15.92 2.92
CA LYS A 200 17.67 -15.81 4.06
C LYS A 200 17.69 -14.42 4.71
N LYS A 201 18.81 -13.69 4.58
CA LYS A 201 19.02 -12.35 5.18
C LYS A 201 18.97 -11.24 4.15
N TRP A 202 19.43 -11.51 2.93
CA TRP A 202 19.59 -10.55 1.85
C TRP A 202 18.88 -11.01 0.57
N VAL A 203 18.43 -10.04 -0.20
CA VAL A 203 17.90 -10.20 -1.54
C VAL A 203 18.79 -9.41 -2.49
N LEU A 204 19.22 -10.06 -3.56
CA LEU A 204 19.90 -9.45 -4.68
C LEU A 204 18.94 -9.43 -5.88
N GLN A 205 18.75 -8.24 -6.45
CA GLN A 205 17.72 -8.00 -7.46
C GLN A 205 18.25 -7.10 -8.57
N GLU A 206 17.76 -7.28 -9.79
CA GLU A 206 17.92 -6.34 -10.90
C GLU A 206 17.64 -4.89 -10.45
N LEU A 207 18.54 -3.98 -10.85
CA LEU A 207 18.32 -2.55 -10.75
C LEU A 207 17.38 -2.12 -11.86
N VAL A 208 16.21 -1.59 -11.50
CA VAL A 208 15.28 -1.02 -12.46
C VAL A 208 15.60 0.46 -12.66
N PRO A 209 16.06 0.90 -13.85
CA PRO A 209 16.32 2.30 -14.09
C PRO A 209 15.03 3.12 -14.17
N GLY A 210 15.14 4.40 -13.83
CA GLY A 210 14.05 5.37 -13.86
C GLY A 210 14.01 6.18 -12.56
N ASN A 211 13.65 7.45 -12.69
CA ASN A 211 13.48 8.36 -11.57
C ASN A 211 12.02 8.51 -11.13
N VAL A 212 11.11 7.64 -11.61
CA VAL A 212 9.68 7.70 -11.31
C VAL A 212 9.23 6.42 -10.61
N GLU A 213 8.65 6.56 -9.43
CA GLU A 213 7.94 5.48 -8.73
C GLU A 213 6.44 5.66 -8.87
N PHE A 214 5.76 4.56 -9.15
CA PHE A 214 4.30 4.50 -9.04
C PHE A 214 3.93 3.64 -7.85
N SER A 215 3.08 4.20 -6.99
CA SER A 215 2.44 3.51 -5.88
C SER A 215 0.94 3.45 -6.09
N VAL A 216 0.37 2.26 -6.06
CA VAL A 216 -1.09 2.09 -6.13
C VAL A 216 -1.59 1.59 -4.79
N SER A 217 -2.61 2.26 -4.26
CA SER A 217 -3.42 1.78 -3.14
C SER A 217 -4.72 1.21 -3.69
N LEU A 218 -5.06 -0.01 -3.30
CA LEU A 218 -6.27 -0.70 -3.75
C LEU A 218 -7.33 -0.73 -2.65
N LEU A 219 -8.59 -0.84 -3.04
CA LEU A 219 -9.70 -1.31 -2.21
C LEU A 219 -10.20 -2.59 -2.87
N VAL A 220 -10.05 -3.71 -2.17
CA VAL A 220 -10.44 -5.04 -2.67
C VAL A 220 -11.60 -5.59 -1.84
N SER A 221 -12.56 -6.21 -2.51
CA SER A 221 -13.71 -6.90 -1.92
C SER A 221 -14.07 -8.12 -2.75
N TYR A 222 -14.15 -9.29 -2.11
CA TYR A 222 -14.46 -10.58 -2.73
C TYR A 222 -13.70 -10.86 -4.04
N GLY A 223 -12.38 -10.74 -4.02
CA GLY A 223 -11.61 -10.98 -5.25
C GLY A 223 -11.58 -9.82 -6.23
N SER A 224 -12.34 -8.76 -5.99
CA SER A 224 -12.57 -7.68 -6.96
C SER A 224 -12.00 -6.36 -6.45
N ILE A 225 -11.33 -5.62 -7.34
CA ILE A 225 -10.89 -4.26 -7.05
C ILE A 225 -12.11 -3.34 -7.18
N MET A 226 -12.53 -2.69 -6.09
CA MET A 226 -13.67 -1.76 -6.09
C MET A 226 -13.24 -0.32 -6.33
N ASP A 227 -12.06 0.07 -5.83
CA ASP A 227 -11.49 1.40 -6.03
C ASP A 227 -9.95 1.31 -6.00
N MET A 228 -9.30 2.34 -6.54
CA MET A 228 -7.86 2.50 -6.52
C MET A 228 -7.46 3.97 -6.49
N VAL A 229 -6.29 4.22 -5.90
CA VAL A 229 -5.63 5.54 -5.91
C VAL A 229 -4.20 5.33 -6.37
N GLY A 230 -3.82 5.96 -7.47
CA GLY A 230 -2.46 6.01 -7.97
C GLY A 230 -1.72 7.24 -7.46
N MET A 231 -0.49 7.04 -7.05
CA MET A 231 0.47 8.08 -6.68
C MET A 231 1.72 7.94 -7.53
N ARG A 232 2.17 9.05 -8.10
CA ARG A 232 3.44 9.15 -8.81
C ARG A 232 4.41 9.98 -7.99
N TYR A 233 5.62 9.47 -7.84
CA TYR A 233 6.73 10.15 -7.19
C TYR A 233 7.86 10.31 -8.20
N THR A 234 8.40 11.51 -8.35
CA THR A 234 9.55 11.79 -9.21
C THR A 234 10.74 12.20 -8.35
N TYR A 235 11.91 11.65 -8.67
CA TYR A 235 13.14 11.83 -7.92
C TYR A 235 14.21 12.56 -8.73
N ASP A 236 15.19 13.13 -8.04
CA ASP A 236 16.28 13.95 -8.63
C ASP A 236 17.35 13.12 -9.38
N ARG A 237 17.26 11.78 -9.37
CA ARG A 237 18.26 10.89 -9.95
C ARG A 237 17.65 9.80 -10.81
N ALA A 238 18.30 9.51 -11.94
CA ALA A 238 17.87 8.48 -12.90
C ALA A 238 17.85 7.04 -12.33
N VAL A 239 18.66 6.79 -11.28
CA VAL A 239 18.66 5.57 -10.48
C VAL A 239 18.79 5.98 -9.02
N TYR A 240 18.04 5.34 -8.13
CA TYR A 240 18.02 5.75 -6.73
C TYR A 240 17.69 4.61 -5.76
N ILE A 241 18.05 4.83 -4.49
CA ILE A 241 17.60 4.07 -3.33
C ILE A 241 17.23 5.08 -2.25
N TRP A 242 15.99 5.05 -1.78
CA TRP A 242 15.56 5.85 -0.62
C TRP A 242 16.32 5.42 0.65
N PRO A 243 16.76 6.33 1.53
CA PRO A 243 16.51 7.78 1.55
C PRO A 243 17.58 8.63 0.86
N ASN A 244 18.47 8.06 0.05
CA ASN A 244 19.64 8.78 -0.50
C ASN A 244 19.30 9.58 -1.77
N VAL A 245 18.08 10.10 -1.86
CA VAL A 245 17.50 10.75 -3.03
C VAL A 245 16.51 11.82 -2.57
N VAL A 246 16.27 12.84 -3.40
CA VAL A 246 15.28 13.90 -3.13
C VAL A 246 14.02 13.63 -3.94
N GLU A 247 12.86 13.61 -3.28
CA GLU A 247 11.56 13.65 -3.93
C GLU A 247 11.35 15.06 -4.50
N VAL A 248 11.32 15.18 -5.82
CA VAL A 248 11.18 16.45 -6.55
C VAL A 248 9.70 16.78 -6.79
N HIS A 249 8.88 15.75 -7.05
CA HIS A 249 7.47 15.93 -7.34
C HIS A 249 6.65 14.74 -6.83
N ARG A 250 5.43 15.02 -6.39
CA ARG A 250 4.46 14.01 -5.95
C ARG A 250 3.05 14.41 -6.39
N GLU A 251 2.39 13.52 -7.12
CA GLU A 251 1.07 13.82 -7.70
C GLU A 251 0.17 12.59 -7.79
N LEU A 252 -1.14 12.81 -7.61
CA LEU A 252 -2.14 11.79 -7.91
C LEU A 252 -2.09 11.48 -9.41
N CYS A 253 -2.23 10.20 -9.75
CA CYS A 253 -2.23 9.78 -11.15
C CYS A 253 -3.26 8.69 -11.42
N LEU A 254 -3.68 8.61 -12.68
CA LEU A 254 -4.47 7.48 -13.16
C LEU A 254 -3.60 6.22 -13.24
N VAL A 255 -4.12 5.10 -12.76
CA VAL A 255 -3.46 3.81 -12.88
C VAL A 255 -3.69 3.28 -14.31
N PRO A 256 -2.64 2.98 -15.08
CA PRO A 256 -2.81 2.45 -16.43
C PRO A 256 -3.65 1.16 -16.45
N LEU A 257 -4.63 1.07 -17.37
CA LEU A 257 -5.56 -0.07 -17.46
C LEU A 257 -4.83 -1.41 -17.59
N ARG A 258 -3.71 -1.45 -18.30
CA ARG A 258 -2.86 -2.65 -18.39
C ARG A 258 -2.43 -3.15 -17.00
N HIS A 259 -2.06 -2.25 -16.09
CA HIS A 259 -1.67 -2.63 -14.72
C HIS A 259 -2.86 -3.10 -13.92
N VAL A 260 -4.02 -2.44 -14.07
CA VAL A 260 -5.27 -2.89 -13.46
C VAL A 260 -5.61 -4.31 -13.92
N ASN A 261 -5.49 -4.61 -15.21
CA ASN A 261 -5.77 -5.93 -15.75
C ASN A 261 -4.79 -6.99 -15.24
N ILE A 262 -3.51 -6.66 -15.07
CA ILE A 262 -2.53 -7.55 -14.44
C ILE A 262 -2.91 -7.82 -12.97
N MET A 263 -3.24 -6.76 -12.22
CA MET A 263 -3.67 -6.88 -10.81
C MET A 263 -5.04 -7.55 -10.65
N ALA A 264 -5.90 -7.52 -11.68
CA ALA A 264 -7.21 -8.17 -11.70
C ALA A 264 -7.19 -9.53 -12.42
N GLY A 265 -6.01 -10.03 -12.80
CA GLY A 265 -5.85 -11.33 -13.45
C GLY A 265 -6.42 -12.47 -12.60
N SER A 266 -6.79 -13.59 -13.23
CA SER A 266 -7.41 -14.75 -12.59
C SER A 266 -6.64 -15.25 -11.35
N SER A 267 -5.31 -15.34 -11.46
CA SER A 267 -4.45 -15.76 -10.36
C SER A 267 -4.51 -14.80 -9.18
N MET A 268 -4.50 -13.49 -9.44
CA MET A 268 -4.59 -12.47 -8.39
C MET A 268 -6.00 -12.41 -7.80
N LYS A 269 -7.05 -12.63 -8.61
CA LYS A 269 -8.44 -12.76 -8.13
C LYS A 269 -8.61 -13.87 -7.12
N GLU A 270 -7.91 -14.99 -7.27
CA GLU A 270 -8.00 -16.09 -6.31
C GLU A 270 -7.38 -15.70 -4.96
N ILE A 271 -6.22 -15.03 -4.96
CA ILE A 271 -5.62 -14.49 -3.74
C ILE A 271 -6.54 -13.42 -3.15
N MET A 272 -7.02 -12.46 -3.96
CA MET A 272 -8.02 -11.44 -3.60
C MET A 272 -9.30 -12.06 -3.06
N ARG A 273 -9.69 -13.24 -3.52
CA ARG A 273 -10.83 -13.98 -3.00
C ARG A 273 -10.47 -14.61 -1.67
N GLU A 274 -9.28 -15.19 -1.51
CA GLU A 274 -8.81 -15.72 -0.23
C GLU A 274 -8.66 -14.63 0.83
N PHE A 275 -8.22 -13.44 0.44
CA PHE A 275 -8.24 -12.24 1.26
C PHE A 275 -9.65 -11.91 1.80
N CYS A 276 -10.71 -12.24 1.06
CA CYS A 276 -12.09 -11.86 1.36
C CYS A 276 -13.02 -13.03 1.76
N SER A 277 -12.60 -14.29 1.59
CA SER A 277 -13.45 -15.48 1.75
C SER A 277 -13.73 -15.82 3.21
N LYS A 278 -13.00 -15.21 4.15
CA LYS A 278 -13.27 -15.30 5.58
C LYS A 278 -13.92 -14.01 6.08
N ALA A 279 -15.17 -13.83 5.67
CA ALA A 279 -16.15 -12.85 6.16
C ALA A 279 -15.70 -11.37 6.17
N PHE A 280 -16.27 -10.61 5.22
CA PHE A 280 -16.53 -9.16 5.19
C PHE A 280 -15.75 -8.28 4.19
N LYS A 281 -16.49 -7.28 3.68
CA LYS A 281 -16.22 -6.33 2.58
C LYS A 281 -15.64 -4.99 3.10
N VAL A 282 -14.33 -4.77 3.15
CA VAL A 282 -13.71 -3.45 3.52
C VAL A 282 -12.26 -3.34 2.96
N PRO A 283 -11.70 -2.15 2.62
CA PRO A 283 -10.48 -2.01 1.80
C PRO A 283 -9.21 -2.66 2.32
N ILE A 284 -8.50 -3.33 1.41
CA ILE A 284 -7.09 -3.73 1.57
C ILE A 284 -6.21 -2.75 0.80
N VAL A 285 -5.59 -1.81 1.51
CA VAL A 285 -4.54 -0.95 0.94
C VAL A 285 -3.27 -1.79 0.76
N ALA A 286 -3.16 -2.49 -0.36
CA ALA A 286 -1.89 -3.01 -0.82
C ALA A 286 -1.11 -1.86 -1.48
N ARG A 287 0.10 -1.54 -1.00
CA ARG A 287 1.03 -0.67 -1.73
C ARG A 287 1.84 -1.52 -2.70
N TYR A 288 1.55 -1.37 -3.99
CA TYR A 288 2.44 -1.84 -5.04
C TYR A 288 3.36 -0.70 -5.47
N SER A 289 4.63 -0.77 -5.08
CA SER A 289 5.68 0.09 -5.63
C SER A 289 6.36 -0.64 -6.77
N LYS A 290 6.17 -0.14 -8.00
CA LYS A 290 6.93 -0.60 -9.17
C LYS A 290 7.54 0.63 -9.83
N VAL A 291 8.87 0.63 -9.99
CA VAL A 291 9.56 1.51 -10.94
C VAL A 291 9.15 1.02 -12.32
N LEU A 292 8.35 1.81 -13.02
CA LEU A 292 7.87 1.47 -14.35
C LEU A 292 8.88 1.95 -15.37
N LEU A 293 9.45 1.00 -16.11
CA LEU A 293 10.15 1.28 -17.35
C LEU A 293 9.14 1.90 -18.32
N HIS A 294 9.31 3.17 -18.68
CA HIS A 294 8.64 3.70 -19.86
C HIS A 294 9.18 2.93 -21.08
N ASN A 295 8.26 2.32 -21.83
CA ASN A 295 8.38 1.90 -23.24
C ASN A 295 9.37 0.79 -23.66
N ASN A 296 9.95 0.01 -22.76
CA ASN A 296 10.73 -1.15 -23.22
C ASN A 296 9.85 -2.41 -23.34
N HIS A 297 9.76 -2.95 -24.56
CA HIS A 297 9.38 -4.35 -24.77
C HIS A 297 10.17 -5.23 -23.79
N PRO A 298 9.56 -6.29 -23.23
CA PRO A 298 10.30 -7.21 -22.36
C PRO A 298 11.53 -7.71 -23.12
N VAL A 299 12.72 -7.37 -22.62
CA VAL A 299 13.96 -7.98 -23.12
C VAL A 299 13.79 -9.49 -22.90
N PRO A 300 13.91 -10.33 -23.94
CA PRO A 300 13.80 -11.77 -23.78
C PRO A 300 14.76 -12.22 -22.70
N ARG A 301 14.24 -12.93 -21.68
CA ARG A 301 15.12 -13.55 -20.69
C ARG A 301 15.98 -14.58 -21.44
N PRO A 302 17.28 -14.68 -21.16
CA PRO A 302 18.09 -15.75 -21.72
C PRO A 302 17.42 -17.09 -21.34
N GLU A 303 17.09 -17.89 -22.35
CA GLU A 303 16.59 -19.25 -22.15
C GLU A 303 17.66 -20.03 -21.38
N LYS A 304 17.26 -20.64 -20.27
CA LYS A 304 18.11 -21.51 -19.45
C LYS A 304 18.11 -22.91 -19.99
#